data_AF-A0A016TJ14-F1
#
_entry.id   AF-A0A016TJ14-F1
#
_cell.length_a   1.000
_cell.length_b   1.000
_cell.length_c   1.000
_cell.angle_alpha   90.00
_cell.angle_beta   90.00
_cell.angle_gamma   90.00
#
_symmetry.space_group_name_H-M   'P 1'
#
loop_
_entity.id
_entity.type
_entity.pdbx_description
1 polymer ?
#
loop_
_entity_poly.entity_id
_entity_poly.type
_entity_poly.pdbx_seq_one_letter_code
_entity_poly.pdbx_strand_id
1 'polypeptide(L)'
;MRAPRRIIPNLPDVFLRRMFQFLSYRELCMAECVCRRWQSIVLALMRRNIHEITIEQFGASQLSAHQVVPLRRLTVTCPADAFDFQAGIIRRSRLSLVRLTTDVQFLANLQYVYVNKDERRKYFSNVEELWLLVISCTDDVIERFLHIEEMLFSEITKLTLQVHVLRGLCKNVATVVRAFSLRHPKASIHLELHADDSSLILSQMDELHAISIDRIKIICTDFDLPRLRLDQLYEIMRKRELLAKNIALRDWTLIVNGCTPLIAHPIDTFRISSCTIDSVDDLIKSIQITIKQQTTADGKKRVKRSKTVAAVELEKTDPSKKIVRRVVKKRKKPFIKKLEIAGQCTLRGLQFLQNKAHVELEKRLRTAAPDLVVDCEDIYYCW
;
A
#
# COMPACT_ATOMS: atom_id res chain seq x y z
N MET A 1 -47.08 -49.29 4.63
CA MET A 1 -46.57 -48.16 3.84
C MET A 1 -45.04 -48.24 3.80
N ARG A 2 -44.41 -48.25 2.61
CA ARG A 2 -42.94 -48.21 2.51
C ARG A 2 -42.46 -46.83 2.97
N ALA A 3 -41.51 -46.77 3.90
CA ALA A 3 -40.91 -45.52 4.35
C ALA A 3 -40.38 -44.72 3.13
N PRO A 4 -40.58 -43.40 3.07
CA PRO A 4 -40.11 -42.59 1.95
C PRO A 4 -38.61 -42.81 1.76
N ARG A 5 -38.20 -43.16 0.53
CA ARG A 5 -36.79 -43.32 0.19
C ARG A 5 -36.06 -42.04 0.57
N ARG A 6 -35.07 -42.13 1.45
CA ARG A 6 -34.23 -40.98 1.80
C ARG A 6 -33.39 -40.61 0.57
N ILE A 7 -33.87 -39.64 -0.21
CA ILE A 7 -33.27 -39.24 -1.49
C ILE A 7 -31.92 -38.55 -1.26
N ILE A 8 -31.87 -37.67 -0.26
CA ILE A 8 -30.73 -36.77 -0.04
C ILE A 8 -29.42 -37.48 0.33
N PRO A 9 -29.38 -38.47 1.24
CA PRO A 9 -28.15 -39.21 1.54
C PRO A 9 -27.58 -39.99 0.35
N ASN A 10 -28.42 -40.33 -0.64
CA ASN A 10 -28.05 -41.14 -1.80
C ASN A 10 -27.79 -40.31 -3.08
N LEU A 11 -28.00 -38.98 -3.05
CA LEU A 11 -27.68 -38.13 -4.19
C LEU A 11 -26.18 -38.13 -4.47
N PRO A 12 -25.72 -38.20 -5.73
CA PRO A 12 -24.30 -38.08 -6.08
C PRO A 12 -23.70 -36.71 -5.68
N ASP A 13 -22.40 -36.70 -5.36
CA ASP A 13 -21.67 -35.49 -4.95
C ASP A 13 -21.78 -34.33 -5.95
N VAL A 14 -21.86 -34.63 -7.25
CA VAL A 14 -22.00 -33.63 -8.32
C VAL A 14 -23.29 -32.82 -8.15
N PHE A 15 -24.40 -33.48 -7.79
CA PHE A 15 -25.68 -32.80 -7.55
C PHE A 15 -25.65 -32.02 -6.24
N LEU A 16 -25.11 -32.59 -5.16
CA LEU A 16 -24.96 -31.88 -3.88
C LEU A 16 -24.08 -30.62 -4.04
N ARG A 17 -22.99 -30.70 -4.80
CA ARG A 17 -22.14 -29.54 -5.12
C ARG A 17 -22.90 -28.45 -5.88
N ARG A 18 -23.77 -28.82 -6.82
CA ARG A 18 -24.60 -27.86 -7.55
C ARG A 18 -25.66 -27.23 -6.65
N MET A 19 -26.33 -28.03 -5.82
CA MET A 19 -27.33 -27.51 -4.87
C MET A 19 -26.70 -26.54 -3.88
N PHE A 20 -25.56 -26.90 -3.29
CA PHE A 20 -24.87 -26.05 -2.33
C PHE A 20 -24.31 -24.76 -2.93
N GLN A 21 -24.13 -24.67 -4.24
CA GLN A 21 -23.73 -23.40 -4.88
C GLN A 21 -24.80 -22.31 -4.78
N PHE A 22 -26.06 -22.68 -4.56
CA PHE A 22 -27.16 -21.74 -4.38
C PHE A 22 -27.38 -21.32 -2.92
N LEU A 23 -26.62 -21.90 -1.98
CA LEU A 23 -26.71 -21.57 -0.57
C LEU A 23 -25.85 -20.35 -0.24
N SER A 24 -26.36 -19.50 0.64
CA SER A 24 -25.59 -18.43 1.26
C SER A 24 -24.46 -18.99 2.13
N TYR A 25 -23.49 -18.14 2.47
CA TYR A 25 -22.39 -18.53 3.36
C TYR A 25 -22.88 -19.06 4.72
N ARG A 26 -23.94 -18.46 5.28
CA ARG A 26 -24.55 -18.90 6.54
C ARG A 26 -25.15 -20.30 6.39
N GLU A 27 -25.90 -20.55 5.33
CA GLU A 27 -26.50 -21.86 5.05
C GLU A 27 -25.44 -22.93 4.77
N LEU A 28 -24.34 -22.57 4.09
CA LEU A 28 -23.20 -23.45 3.91
C LEU A 28 -22.54 -23.80 5.26
N CYS A 29 -22.38 -22.85 6.17
CA CYS A 29 -21.90 -23.12 7.52
C CYS A 29 -22.81 -24.10 8.28
N MET A 30 -24.13 -23.97 8.13
CA MET A 30 -25.08 -24.93 8.72
C MET A 30 -24.98 -26.31 8.06
N ALA A 31 -24.85 -26.38 6.73
CA ALA A 31 -24.70 -27.62 5.98
C ALA A 31 -23.39 -28.35 6.33
N GLU A 32 -22.31 -27.62 6.63
CA GLU A 32 -21.03 -28.18 7.07
C GLU A 32 -21.20 -29.07 8.32
N CYS A 33 -22.12 -28.72 9.22
CA CYS A 33 -22.32 -29.40 10.50
C CYS A 33 -23.19 -30.66 10.41
N VAL A 34 -23.76 -30.99 9.24
CA VAL A 34 -24.74 -32.09 9.11
C VAL A 34 -24.08 -33.47 9.13
N CYS A 35 -23.07 -33.68 8.29
CA CYS A 35 -22.31 -34.94 8.25
C CYS A 35 -20.95 -34.76 7.59
N ARG A 36 -20.01 -35.69 7.80
CA ARG A 36 -18.65 -35.64 7.23
C ARG A 36 -18.63 -35.45 5.71
N ARG A 37 -19.54 -36.12 4.99
CA ARG A 37 -19.64 -35.99 3.52
C ARG A 37 -20.00 -34.56 3.10
N TRP A 38 -20.97 -33.96 3.76
CA TRP A 38 -21.40 -32.59 3.48
C TRP A 38 -20.31 -31.59 3.85
N GLN A 39 -19.66 -31.79 5.00
CA GLN A 39 -18.49 -31.01 5.40
C GLN A 39 -17.42 -31.00 4.31
N SER A 40 -17.02 -32.16 3.79
CA SER A 40 -16.00 -32.23 2.72
C SER A 40 -16.41 -31.46 1.46
N ILE A 41 -17.68 -31.56 1.05
CA ILE A 41 -18.21 -30.85 -0.12
C ILE A 41 -18.23 -29.33 0.12
N VAL A 42 -18.76 -28.89 1.26
CA VAL A 42 -18.86 -27.47 1.64
C VAL A 42 -17.47 -26.85 1.73
N LEU A 43 -16.52 -27.50 2.42
CA LEU A 43 -15.14 -27.00 2.53
C LEU A 43 -14.47 -26.89 1.17
N ALA A 44 -14.70 -27.84 0.26
CA ALA A 44 -14.17 -27.76 -1.11
C ALA A 44 -14.78 -26.59 -1.89
N LEU A 45 -16.09 -26.33 -1.73
CA LEU A 45 -16.75 -25.17 -2.34
C LEU A 45 -16.22 -23.85 -1.78
N MET A 46 -16.08 -23.74 -0.45
CA MET A 46 -15.57 -22.54 0.21
C MET A 46 -14.13 -22.24 -0.21
N ARG A 47 -13.25 -23.25 -0.23
CA ARG A 47 -11.85 -23.06 -0.70
C ARG A 47 -11.76 -22.55 -2.13
N ARG A 48 -12.69 -22.97 -3.00
CA ARG A 48 -12.75 -22.49 -4.39
C ARG A 48 -13.29 -21.06 -4.50
N ASN A 49 -14.21 -20.70 -3.61
CA ASN A 49 -15.00 -19.46 -3.70
C ASN A 49 -14.54 -18.37 -2.73
N ILE A 50 -13.56 -18.61 -1.86
CA ILE A 50 -13.05 -17.65 -0.87
C ILE A 50 -11.52 -17.63 -0.98
N HIS A 51 -11.01 -16.60 -1.64
CA HIS A 51 -9.59 -16.33 -1.81
C HIS A 51 -9.16 -15.04 -1.10
N GLU A 52 -10.13 -14.20 -0.74
CA GLU A 52 -9.92 -12.93 -0.06
C GLU A 52 -10.79 -12.86 1.19
N ILE A 53 -10.22 -12.42 2.29
CA ILE A 53 -10.94 -12.14 3.53
C ILE A 53 -10.65 -10.72 4.00
N THR A 54 -11.70 -10.02 4.42
CA THR A 54 -11.62 -8.78 5.19
C THR A 54 -12.17 -9.03 6.59
N ILE A 55 -11.38 -8.77 7.63
CA ILE A 55 -11.78 -8.90 9.03
C ILE A 55 -11.77 -7.52 9.68
N GLU A 56 -12.94 -7.06 10.08
CA GLU A 56 -13.18 -5.75 10.69
C GLU A 56 -13.56 -5.96 12.16
N GLN A 57 -12.65 -5.60 13.08
CA GLN A 57 -12.92 -5.67 14.52
C GLN A 57 -13.15 -4.30 15.17
N PHE A 58 -12.58 -3.25 14.58
CA PHE A 58 -12.70 -1.90 15.12
C PHE A 58 -14.15 -1.42 15.12
N GLY A 59 -14.70 -1.11 16.31
CA GLY A 59 -16.08 -0.66 16.48
C GLY A 59 -17.15 -1.75 16.29
N ALA A 60 -16.75 -3.01 16.09
CA ALA A 60 -17.69 -4.10 15.87
C ALA A 60 -18.38 -4.53 17.19
N SER A 61 -19.71 -4.47 17.22
CA SER A 61 -20.54 -4.97 18.32
C SER A 61 -21.34 -6.22 17.97
N GLN A 62 -21.40 -6.58 16.69
CA GLN A 62 -22.18 -7.69 16.17
C GLN A 62 -21.30 -8.64 15.36
N LEU A 63 -21.71 -9.91 15.32
CA LEU A 63 -21.09 -10.94 14.49
C LEU A 63 -21.77 -10.95 13.12
N SER A 64 -20.98 -10.77 12.07
CA SER A 64 -21.46 -10.89 10.70
C SER A 64 -20.40 -11.54 9.81
N ALA A 65 -20.86 -12.30 8.83
CA ALA A 65 -20.01 -12.85 7.78
C ALA A 65 -20.80 -12.88 6.47
N HIS A 66 -20.34 -12.11 5.49
CA HIS A 66 -21.00 -11.94 4.21
C HIS A 66 -20.04 -12.29 3.07
N GLN A 67 -20.43 -13.25 2.23
CA GLN A 67 -19.64 -13.68 1.08
C GLN A 67 -20.13 -13.00 -0.20
N VAL A 68 -19.21 -12.36 -0.90
CA VAL A 68 -19.41 -11.84 -2.25
C VAL A 68 -18.76 -12.79 -3.24
N VAL A 69 -19.52 -13.78 -3.70
CA VAL A 69 -19.03 -14.90 -4.55
C VAL A 69 -18.32 -14.41 -5.84
N PRO A 70 -18.83 -13.41 -6.59
CA PRO A 70 -18.14 -12.94 -7.81
C PRO A 70 -16.72 -12.40 -7.55
N LEU A 71 -16.50 -11.80 -6.37
CA LEU A 71 -15.20 -11.28 -5.95
C LEU A 71 -14.35 -12.31 -5.21
N ARG A 72 -14.90 -13.50 -4.94
CA ARG A 72 -14.32 -14.52 -4.05
C ARG A 72 -13.89 -13.96 -2.69
N ARG A 73 -14.64 -12.98 -2.20
CA ARG A 73 -14.37 -12.24 -0.97
C ARG A 73 -15.34 -12.65 0.13
N LEU A 74 -14.83 -12.83 1.33
CA LEU A 74 -15.63 -12.94 2.55
C LEU A 74 -15.31 -11.75 3.46
N THR A 75 -16.31 -10.94 3.75
CA THR A 75 -16.22 -9.85 4.73
C THR A 75 -16.74 -10.36 6.07
N VAL A 76 -15.97 -10.13 7.13
CA VAL A 76 -16.24 -10.59 8.48
C VAL A 76 -16.17 -9.40 9.41
N THR A 77 -17.23 -9.16 10.17
CA THR A 77 -17.27 -8.15 11.22
C THR A 77 -17.49 -8.87 12.54
N CYS A 78 -16.62 -8.66 13.53
CA CYS A 78 -16.78 -9.28 14.83
C CYS A 78 -16.00 -8.54 15.93
N PRO A 79 -16.47 -8.56 17.19
CA PRO A 79 -15.68 -8.14 18.33
C PRO A 79 -14.33 -8.88 18.42
N ALA A 80 -13.34 -8.24 19.05
CA ALA A 80 -11.98 -8.77 19.16
C ALA A 80 -11.90 -10.10 19.93
N ASP A 81 -12.77 -10.29 20.92
CA ASP A 81 -12.87 -11.45 21.81
C ASP A 81 -13.75 -12.59 21.29
N ALA A 82 -14.34 -12.45 20.08
CA ALA A 82 -15.18 -13.46 19.46
C ALA A 82 -14.37 -14.65 18.87
N PHE A 83 -13.50 -15.26 19.68
CA PHE A 83 -12.51 -16.24 19.23
C PHE A 83 -13.10 -17.49 18.60
N ASP A 84 -14.22 -18.02 19.13
CA ASP A 84 -14.89 -19.19 18.56
C ASP A 84 -15.44 -18.92 17.15
N PHE A 85 -15.99 -17.72 16.97
CA PHE A 85 -16.49 -17.29 15.67
C PHE A 85 -15.32 -17.16 14.67
N GLN A 86 -14.24 -16.49 15.08
CA GLN A 86 -13.03 -16.33 14.29
C GLN A 86 -12.40 -17.69 13.93
N ALA A 87 -12.33 -18.63 14.87
CA ALA A 87 -11.80 -19.98 14.68
C ALA A 87 -12.55 -20.71 13.55
N GLY A 88 -13.88 -20.60 13.53
CA GLY A 88 -14.72 -21.15 12.46
C GLY A 88 -14.36 -20.55 11.09
N ILE A 89 -14.23 -19.23 10.99
CA ILE A 89 -13.86 -18.54 9.75
C ILE A 89 -12.47 -19.01 9.27
N ILE A 90 -11.47 -18.97 10.14
CA ILE A 90 -10.08 -19.29 9.78
C ILE A 90 -9.95 -20.76 9.38
N ARG A 91 -10.59 -21.69 10.10
CA ARG A 91 -10.56 -23.12 9.78
C ARG A 91 -11.03 -23.42 8.36
N ARG A 92 -12.07 -22.69 7.90
CA ARG A 92 -12.67 -22.89 6.58
C ARG A 92 -11.85 -22.30 5.44
N SER A 93 -11.15 -21.19 5.69
CA SER A 93 -10.61 -20.33 4.64
C SER A 93 -9.08 -20.29 4.56
N ARG A 94 -8.36 -20.47 5.67
CA ARG A 94 -6.91 -20.17 5.77
C ARG A 94 -6.02 -20.80 4.69
N LEU A 95 -6.43 -21.96 4.17
CA LEU A 95 -5.67 -22.74 3.19
C LEU A 95 -5.90 -22.30 1.74
N SER A 96 -6.89 -21.45 1.47
CA SER A 96 -7.17 -20.92 0.13
C SER A 96 -7.02 -19.40 0.03
N LEU A 97 -6.77 -18.73 1.17
CA LEU A 97 -6.57 -17.29 1.18
C LEU A 97 -5.29 -16.89 0.47
N VAL A 98 -5.43 -15.95 -0.44
CA VAL A 98 -4.36 -15.25 -1.15
C VAL A 98 -4.26 -13.79 -0.67
N ARG A 99 -5.39 -13.22 -0.27
CA ARG A 99 -5.51 -11.83 0.19
C ARG A 99 -6.13 -11.75 1.57
N LEU A 100 -5.55 -10.92 2.44
CA LEU A 100 -6.07 -10.67 3.77
C LEU A 100 -6.08 -9.16 4.04
N THR A 101 -7.23 -8.64 4.46
CA THR A 101 -7.37 -7.31 5.03
C THR A 101 -7.79 -7.44 6.48
N THR A 102 -7.01 -6.90 7.41
CA THR A 102 -7.28 -7.01 8.84
C THR A 102 -6.54 -5.94 9.64
N ASP A 103 -6.74 -5.88 10.95
CA ASP A 103 -5.99 -5.02 11.84
C ASP A 103 -4.91 -5.79 12.63
N VAL A 104 -3.95 -5.04 13.19
CA VAL A 104 -2.85 -5.63 13.99
C VAL A 104 -3.34 -6.34 15.25
N GLN A 105 -4.47 -5.89 15.82
CA GLN A 105 -5.05 -6.47 17.03
C GLN A 105 -5.56 -7.90 16.76
N PHE A 106 -6.22 -8.12 15.63
CA PHE A 106 -6.62 -9.45 15.19
C PHE A 106 -5.41 -10.38 15.09
N LEU A 107 -4.34 -9.95 14.41
CA LEU A 107 -3.13 -10.76 14.24
C LEU A 107 -2.48 -11.10 15.58
N ALA A 108 -2.39 -10.11 16.49
CA ALA A 108 -1.85 -10.30 17.83
C ALA A 108 -2.66 -11.29 18.67
N ASN A 109 -3.96 -11.38 18.44
CA ASN A 109 -4.87 -12.25 19.20
C ASN A 109 -5.06 -13.65 18.58
N LEU A 110 -4.40 -13.95 17.46
CA LEU A 110 -4.52 -15.27 16.81
C LEU A 110 -4.07 -16.43 17.71
N GLN A 111 -3.22 -16.19 18.71
CA GLN A 111 -2.84 -17.19 19.70
C GLN A 111 -4.04 -17.69 20.53
N TYR A 112 -5.11 -16.90 20.65
CA TYR A 112 -6.34 -17.26 21.35
C TYR A 112 -7.36 -17.93 20.43
N VAL A 113 -7.14 -17.90 19.11
CA VAL A 113 -8.05 -18.48 18.13
C VAL A 113 -7.67 -19.94 17.88
N TYR A 114 -8.51 -20.87 18.35
CA TYR A 114 -8.25 -22.30 18.18
C TYR A 114 -8.30 -22.70 16.70
N VAL A 115 -7.14 -23.01 16.13
CA VAL A 115 -7.01 -23.53 14.77
C VAL A 115 -6.23 -24.83 14.82
N ASN A 116 -6.87 -25.94 14.47
CA ASN A 116 -6.19 -27.22 14.30
C ASN A 116 -5.21 -27.12 13.12
N LYS A 117 -3.94 -26.82 13.43
CA LYS A 117 -2.81 -26.70 12.50
C LYS A 117 -1.61 -27.44 13.09
N ASP A 118 -0.80 -28.02 12.21
CA ASP A 118 0.52 -28.49 12.61
C ASP A 118 1.35 -27.32 13.16
N GLU A 119 2.09 -27.54 14.25
CA GLU A 119 2.89 -26.49 14.92
C GLU A 119 3.82 -25.77 13.95
N ARG A 120 4.41 -26.52 13.00
CA ARG A 120 5.34 -26.00 11.99
C ARG A 120 4.66 -25.18 10.89
N ARG A 121 3.34 -25.22 10.76
CA ARG A 121 2.62 -24.54 9.68
C ARG A 121 2.25 -23.12 10.08
N LYS A 122 2.49 -22.17 9.17
CA LYS A 122 2.03 -20.78 9.31
C LYS A 122 0.49 -20.72 9.36
N TYR A 123 -0.05 -19.69 10.00
CA TYR A 123 -1.51 -19.47 10.04
C TYR A 123 -2.07 -19.27 8.64
N PHE A 124 -1.42 -18.38 7.87
CA PHE A 124 -1.82 -17.96 6.53
C PHE A 124 -0.68 -18.21 5.53
N SER A 125 -0.38 -19.47 5.24
CA SER A 125 0.76 -19.86 4.41
C SER A 125 0.67 -19.40 2.95
N ASN A 126 -0.53 -19.09 2.46
CA ASN A 126 -0.80 -18.80 1.05
C ASN A 126 -1.17 -17.33 0.81
N VAL A 127 -1.22 -16.52 1.87
CA VAL A 127 -1.49 -15.08 1.74
C VAL A 127 -0.24 -14.41 1.19
N GLU A 128 -0.39 -13.75 0.05
CA GLU A 128 0.67 -13.02 -0.65
C GLU A 128 0.43 -11.51 -0.59
N GLU A 129 -0.82 -11.07 -0.49
CA GLU A 129 -1.19 -9.66 -0.38
C GLU A 129 -1.87 -9.39 0.97
N LEU A 130 -1.25 -8.55 1.80
CA LEU A 130 -1.75 -8.17 3.11
C LEU A 130 -2.06 -6.67 3.15
N TRP A 131 -3.28 -6.32 3.54
CA TRP A 131 -3.65 -4.96 3.92
C TRP A 131 -3.85 -4.92 5.44
N LEU A 132 -2.92 -4.28 6.14
CA LEU A 132 -2.90 -4.22 7.60
C LEU A 132 -3.29 -2.83 8.08
N LEU A 133 -4.38 -2.76 8.85
CA LEU A 133 -4.79 -1.56 9.56
C LEU A 133 -4.05 -1.49 10.91
N VAL A 134 -3.45 -0.33 11.19
CA VAL A 134 -2.73 -0.04 12.43
C VAL A 134 -3.41 1.16 13.09
N ILE A 135 -4.39 0.87 13.97
CA ILE A 135 -5.23 1.88 14.62
C ILE A 135 -4.88 2.03 16.11
N SER A 136 -4.97 0.95 16.89
CA SER A 136 -4.65 0.93 18.32
C SER A 136 -3.50 -0.03 18.56
N CYS A 137 -2.28 0.52 18.49
CA CYS A 137 -1.03 -0.23 18.54
C CYS A 137 -0.35 -0.03 19.91
N THR A 138 -1.01 -0.44 20.99
CA THR A 138 -0.45 -0.31 22.35
C THR A 138 0.70 -1.28 22.58
N ASP A 139 1.49 -1.07 23.63
CA ASP A 139 2.66 -1.91 23.95
C ASP A 139 2.27 -3.39 24.09
N ASP A 140 1.18 -3.65 24.80
CA ASP A 140 0.60 -4.98 25.01
C ASP A 140 0.21 -5.68 23.68
N VAL A 141 -0.32 -4.93 22.71
CA VAL A 141 -0.65 -5.46 21.37
C VAL A 141 0.61 -5.79 20.59
N ILE A 142 1.63 -4.92 20.67
CA ILE A 142 2.92 -5.14 20.01
C ILE A 142 3.63 -6.36 20.57
N GLU A 143 3.69 -6.51 21.90
CA GLU A 143 4.33 -7.65 22.54
C GLU A 143 3.71 -8.97 22.07
N ARG A 144 2.37 -9.05 22.07
CA ARG A 144 1.66 -10.21 21.53
C ARG A 144 1.92 -10.41 20.04
N PHE A 145 1.85 -9.35 19.25
CA PHE A 145 2.10 -9.43 17.80
C PHE A 145 3.49 -9.98 17.51
N LEU A 146 4.53 -9.45 18.17
CA LEU A 146 5.91 -9.89 17.98
C LEU A 146 6.11 -11.36 18.40
N HIS A 147 5.38 -11.83 19.41
CA HIS A 147 5.43 -13.23 19.83
C HIS A 147 4.90 -14.20 18.75
N ILE A 148 3.91 -13.76 17.96
CA ILE A 148 3.27 -14.60 16.94
C ILE A 148 3.72 -14.29 15.50
N GLU A 149 4.39 -13.16 15.25
CA GLU A 149 4.74 -12.63 13.93
C GLU A 149 5.35 -13.68 13.01
N GLU A 150 6.35 -14.42 13.51
CA GLU A 150 7.02 -15.45 12.74
C GLU A 150 6.07 -16.55 12.25
N MET A 151 4.98 -16.83 12.99
CA MET A 151 4.04 -17.91 12.69
C MET A 151 2.92 -17.49 11.74
N LEU A 152 2.80 -16.21 11.39
CA LEU A 152 1.65 -15.69 10.65
C LEU A 152 1.69 -16.07 9.17
N PHE A 153 2.78 -15.73 8.49
CA PHE A 153 2.87 -15.76 7.02
C PHE A 153 4.12 -16.52 6.56
N SER A 154 4.08 -17.05 5.33
CA SER A 154 5.24 -17.64 4.68
C SER A 154 6.02 -16.60 3.88
N GLU A 155 5.38 -15.94 2.93
CA GLU A 155 5.98 -14.88 2.11
C GLU A 155 4.90 -13.87 1.69
N ILE A 156 5.10 -12.60 2.02
CA ILE A 156 4.26 -11.49 1.56
C ILE A 156 4.94 -10.84 0.36
N THR A 157 4.20 -10.71 -0.74
CA THR A 157 4.68 -10.03 -1.96
C THR A 157 4.21 -8.58 -2.03
N LYS A 158 3.04 -8.27 -1.46
CA LYS A 158 2.51 -6.91 -1.34
C LYS A 158 1.99 -6.65 0.06
N LEU A 159 2.47 -5.59 0.69
CA LEU A 159 2.06 -5.16 2.01
C LEU A 159 1.57 -3.72 1.95
N THR A 160 0.31 -3.49 2.29
CA THR A 160 -0.20 -2.14 2.56
C THR A 160 -0.38 -1.98 4.07
N LEU A 161 0.30 -1.01 4.66
CA LEU A 161 0.16 -0.61 6.06
C LEU A 161 -0.64 0.69 6.10
N GLN A 162 -1.90 0.61 6.54
CA GLN A 162 -2.75 1.77 6.75
C GLN A 162 -2.70 2.17 8.23
N VAL A 163 -1.98 3.24 8.52
CA VAL A 163 -1.70 3.71 9.88
C VAL A 163 -2.58 4.91 10.19
N HIS A 164 -3.38 4.81 11.25
CA HIS A 164 -4.02 5.96 11.89
C HIS A 164 -3.10 6.45 13.00
N VAL A 165 -2.40 7.56 12.74
CA VAL A 165 -1.32 8.00 13.61
C VAL A 165 -1.89 8.61 14.89
N LEU A 166 -1.53 8.04 16.04
CA LEU A 166 -1.93 8.51 17.36
C LEU A 166 -0.71 8.95 18.16
N ARG A 167 -0.87 9.99 18.99
CA ARG A 167 0.20 10.46 19.89
C ARG A 167 0.67 9.33 20.81
N GLY A 168 1.98 9.21 20.97
CA GLY A 168 2.60 8.23 21.86
C GLY A 168 2.76 6.82 21.26
N LEU A 169 2.10 6.49 20.14
CA LEU A 169 2.15 5.15 19.55
C LEU A 169 3.11 5.04 18.34
N CYS A 170 3.81 6.13 17.97
CA CYS A 170 4.63 6.16 16.76
C CYS A 170 5.75 5.11 16.73
N LYS A 171 6.35 4.83 17.89
CA LYS A 171 7.37 3.78 18.06
C LYS A 171 6.82 2.40 17.77
N ASN A 172 5.62 2.11 18.25
CA ASN A 172 4.95 0.83 18.08
C ASN A 172 4.62 0.58 16.61
N VAL A 173 4.10 1.60 15.92
CA VAL A 173 3.91 1.55 14.47
C VAL A 173 5.24 1.25 13.76
N ALA A 174 6.32 1.97 14.09
CA ALA A 174 7.62 1.74 13.48
C ALA A 174 8.15 0.32 13.73
N THR A 175 7.89 -0.25 14.91
CA THR A 175 8.19 -1.66 15.24
C THR A 175 7.45 -2.63 14.34
N VAL A 176 6.14 -2.42 14.08
CA VAL A 176 5.36 -3.26 13.13
C VAL A 176 5.94 -3.15 11.72
N VAL A 177 6.18 -1.93 11.24
CA VAL A 177 6.74 -1.72 9.88
C VAL A 177 8.09 -2.42 9.74
N ARG A 178 8.97 -2.31 10.76
CA ARG A 178 10.28 -2.97 10.77
C ARG A 178 10.15 -4.49 10.79
N ALA A 179 9.28 -5.05 11.62
CA ALA A 179 9.07 -6.50 11.69
C ALA A 179 8.73 -7.08 10.31
N PHE A 180 7.73 -6.50 9.63
CA PHE A 180 7.37 -6.93 8.28
C PHE A 180 8.46 -6.68 7.23
N SER A 181 9.14 -5.53 7.28
CA SER A 181 10.20 -5.19 6.33
C SER A 181 11.40 -6.14 6.43
N LEU A 182 11.75 -6.56 7.66
CA LEU A 182 12.82 -7.53 7.91
C LEU A 182 12.40 -8.95 7.52
N ARG A 183 11.17 -9.34 7.82
CA ARG A 183 10.65 -10.69 7.50
C ARG A 183 10.44 -10.90 6.00
N HIS A 184 9.96 -9.88 5.31
CA HIS A 184 9.61 -9.94 3.90
C HIS A 184 10.38 -8.88 3.09
N PRO A 185 11.71 -9.03 2.95
CA PRO A 185 12.57 -8.02 2.32
C PRO A 185 12.31 -7.83 0.81
N LYS A 186 11.55 -8.73 0.19
CA LYS A 186 11.14 -8.65 -1.23
C LYS A 186 9.74 -8.08 -1.41
N ALA A 187 9.01 -7.83 -0.33
CA ALA A 187 7.65 -7.30 -0.40
C ALA A 187 7.66 -5.88 -0.99
N SER A 188 6.69 -5.60 -1.85
CA SER A 188 6.37 -4.24 -2.22
C SER A 188 5.60 -3.59 -1.07
N ILE A 189 6.21 -2.64 -0.37
CA ILE A 189 5.62 -2.02 0.83
C ILE A 189 4.97 -0.70 0.47
N HIS A 190 3.69 -0.56 0.78
CA HIS A 190 2.93 0.68 0.72
C HIS A 190 2.57 1.12 2.14
N LEU A 191 2.91 2.36 2.48
CA LEU A 191 2.59 2.96 3.77
C LEU A 191 1.60 4.10 3.56
N GLU A 192 0.45 4.03 4.20
CA GLU A 192 -0.54 5.11 4.24
C GLU A 192 -0.59 5.67 5.66
N LEU A 193 -0.18 6.93 5.83
CA LEU A 193 -0.21 7.65 7.10
C LEU A 193 -1.42 8.58 7.10
N HIS A 194 -2.34 8.32 8.02
CA HIS A 194 -3.57 9.09 8.22
C HIS A 194 -3.44 9.86 9.53
N ALA A 195 -3.57 11.19 9.48
CA ALA A 195 -3.55 12.03 10.66
C ALA A 195 -4.37 13.32 10.45
N ASP A 196 -4.85 13.88 11.54
CA ASP A 196 -5.46 15.21 11.59
C ASP A 196 -4.40 16.31 11.69
N ASP A 197 -3.24 16.06 12.31
CA ASP A 197 -2.19 17.07 12.51
C ASP A 197 -0.88 16.67 11.81
N SER A 198 -0.20 17.63 11.19
CA SER A 198 1.08 17.38 10.50
C SER A 198 2.21 16.98 11.46
N SER A 199 2.19 17.43 12.71
CA SER A 199 3.15 17.02 13.74
C SER A 199 3.11 15.51 14.02
N LEU A 200 1.94 14.88 13.88
CA LEU A 200 1.78 13.42 14.00
C LEU A 200 2.46 12.70 12.85
N ILE A 201 2.24 13.16 11.62
CA ILE A 201 2.92 12.61 10.44
C ILE A 201 4.43 12.72 10.60
N LEU A 202 4.93 13.91 10.95
CA LEU A 202 6.36 14.16 11.12
C LEU A 202 6.95 13.30 12.24
N SER A 203 6.26 13.18 13.39
CA SER A 203 6.68 12.32 14.50
C SER A 203 6.72 10.85 14.09
N GLN A 204 5.71 10.39 13.34
CA GLN A 204 5.68 9.01 12.84
C GLN A 204 6.81 8.74 11.86
N MET A 205 7.10 9.67 10.95
CA MET A 205 8.20 9.53 10.00
C MET A 205 9.56 9.58 10.69
N ASP A 206 9.71 10.36 11.76
CA ASP A 206 10.96 10.45 12.52
C ASP A 206 11.33 9.12 13.22
N GLU A 207 10.34 8.27 13.52
CA GLU A 207 10.53 6.93 14.11
C GLU A 207 10.87 5.85 13.05
N LEU A 208 10.59 6.10 11.78
CA LEU A 208 10.95 5.22 10.67
C LEU A 208 12.38 5.54 10.26
N HIS A 209 13.32 4.61 10.44
CA HIS A 209 14.74 4.83 10.16
C HIS A 209 15.29 3.78 9.20
N ALA A 210 15.97 4.23 8.14
CA ALA A 210 16.64 3.41 7.13
C ALA A 210 15.71 2.35 6.51
N ILE A 211 14.49 2.77 6.13
CA ILE A 211 13.49 1.90 5.49
C ILE A 211 13.33 2.32 4.03
N SER A 212 13.26 1.31 3.15
CA SER A 212 12.89 1.49 1.74
C SER A 212 11.45 1.07 1.53
N ILE A 213 10.62 2.00 1.06
CA ILE A 213 9.19 1.83 0.84
C ILE A 213 8.89 2.09 -0.64
N ASP A 214 8.02 1.30 -1.27
CA ASP A 214 7.66 1.55 -2.67
C ASP A 214 6.72 2.74 -2.83
N ARG A 215 5.81 2.92 -1.87
CA ARG A 215 4.87 4.04 -1.87
C ARG A 215 4.56 4.56 -0.47
N ILE A 216 4.67 5.86 -0.27
CA ILE A 216 4.17 6.55 0.93
C ILE A 216 2.98 7.43 0.51
N LYS A 217 1.85 7.29 1.20
CA LYS A 217 0.72 8.22 1.11
C LYS A 217 0.57 8.93 2.45
N ILE A 218 0.45 10.24 2.42
CA ILE A 218 0.18 11.07 3.60
C ILE A 218 -1.18 11.71 3.38
N ILE A 219 -2.14 11.34 4.21
CA ILE A 219 -3.56 11.66 4.06
C ILE A 219 -4.02 12.43 5.28
N CYS A 220 -4.58 13.61 5.06
CA CYS A 220 -5.23 14.35 6.13
C CYS A 220 -6.60 13.75 6.41
N THR A 221 -6.94 13.60 7.69
CA THR A 221 -8.28 13.19 8.11
C THR A 221 -9.11 14.33 8.69
N ASP A 222 -8.53 15.53 8.79
CA ASP A 222 -9.21 16.73 9.26
C ASP A 222 -9.88 17.47 8.08
N PHE A 223 -11.06 18.02 8.33
CA PHE A 223 -11.83 18.79 7.35
C PHE A 223 -11.23 20.18 7.10
N ASP A 224 -10.54 20.76 8.09
CA ASP A 224 -10.01 22.13 8.00
C ASP A 224 -8.69 22.24 7.21
N LEU A 225 -8.26 21.14 6.57
CA LEU A 225 -7.04 21.04 5.74
C LEU A 225 -5.81 21.69 6.40
N PRO A 226 -5.36 21.17 7.56
CA PRO A 226 -4.21 21.70 8.28
C PRO A 226 -2.95 21.79 7.43
N ARG A 227 -1.98 22.56 7.95
CA ARG A 227 -0.75 22.88 7.22
C ARG A 227 0.26 21.73 7.33
N LEU A 228 0.71 21.24 6.18
CA LEU A 228 1.84 20.32 6.05
C LEU A 228 3.02 21.05 5.39
N ARG A 229 4.13 21.12 6.12
CA ARG A 229 5.36 21.78 5.68
C ARG A 229 6.28 20.81 4.94
N LEU A 230 6.48 21.03 3.64
CA LEU A 230 7.27 20.11 2.81
C LEU A 230 8.78 20.20 3.09
N ASP A 231 9.27 21.33 3.58
CA ASP A 231 10.65 21.49 4.02
C ASP A 231 10.97 20.60 5.23
N GLN A 232 10.04 20.47 6.17
CA GLN A 232 10.19 19.57 7.31
C GLN A 232 10.13 18.09 6.89
N LEU A 233 9.22 17.75 5.97
CA LEU A 233 9.14 16.42 5.39
C LEU A 233 10.46 16.02 4.71
N TYR A 234 11.00 16.90 3.87
CA TYR A 234 12.30 16.74 3.23
C TYR A 234 13.42 16.48 4.25
N GLU A 235 13.50 17.29 5.31
CA GLU A 235 14.53 17.17 6.34
C GLU A 235 14.46 15.83 7.08
N ILE A 236 13.25 15.39 7.48
CA ILE A 236 13.06 14.10 8.15
C ILE A 236 13.43 12.95 7.21
N MET A 237 12.95 12.96 5.97
CA MET A 237 13.25 11.91 5.00
C MET A 237 14.76 11.79 4.77
N ARG A 238 15.46 12.91 4.67
CA ARG A 238 16.92 12.94 4.54
C ARG A 238 17.62 12.43 5.80
N LYS A 239 17.26 12.97 6.98
CA LYS A 239 17.88 12.64 8.27
C LYS A 239 17.71 11.17 8.65
N ARG A 240 16.56 10.59 8.30
CA ARG A 240 16.18 9.21 8.65
C ARG A 240 16.43 8.21 7.52
N GLU A 241 17.03 8.64 6.42
CA GLU A 241 17.34 7.80 5.25
C GLU A 241 16.10 7.06 4.72
N LEU A 242 14.96 7.75 4.66
CA LEU A 242 13.71 7.20 4.18
C LEU A 242 13.66 7.24 2.65
N LEU A 243 13.73 6.07 2.04
CA LEU A 243 13.66 5.92 0.59
C LEU A 243 12.22 5.58 0.20
N ALA A 244 11.65 6.37 -0.70
CA ALA A 244 10.33 6.10 -1.27
C ALA A 244 10.37 6.25 -2.79
N LYS A 245 9.84 5.29 -3.57
CA LYS A 245 9.74 5.48 -5.03
C LYS A 245 8.57 6.39 -5.40
N ASN A 246 7.49 6.34 -4.64
CA ASN A 246 6.28 7.11 -4.90
C ASN A 246 5.82 7.80 -3.62
N ILE A 247 5.52 9.08 -3.70
CA ILE A 247 5.01 9.86 -2.57
C ILE A 247 3.71 10.52 -3.02
N ALA A 248 2.64 10.37 -2.24
CA ALA A 248 1.37 11.01 -2.49
C ALA A 248 0.92 11.79 -1.27
N LEU A 249 0.51 13.04 -1.46
CA LEU A 249 -0.05 13.91 -0.44
C LEU A 249 -1.52 14.14 -0.77
N ARG A 250 -2.39 14.02 0.23
CA ARG A 250 -3.83 14.14 0.03
C ARG A 250 -4.49 14.96 1.12
N ASP A 251 -5.34 15.90 0.69
CA ASP A 251 -6.22 16.69 1.57
C ASP A 251 -5.44 17.57 2.58
N TRP A 252 -4.27 18.11 2.20
CA TRP A 252 -3.48 19.03 3.05
C TRP A 252 -3.41 20.45 2.48
N THR A 253 -3.19 21.45 3.35
CA THR A 253 -2.61 22.73 2.92
C THR A 253 -1.09 22.60 2.90
N LEU A 254 -0.51 22.52 1.70
CA LEU A 254 0.93 22.35 1.49
C LEU A 254 1.66 23.68 1.55
N ILE A 255 2.50 23.82 2.58
CA ILE A 255 3.42 24.95 2.73
C ILE A 255 4.76 24.56 2.11
N VAL A 256 5.18 25.34 1.11
CA VAL A 256 6.41 25.07 0.36
C VAL A 256 7.38 26.23 0.57
N ASN A 257 8.64 25.90 0.87
CA ASN A 257 9.72 26.87 0.97
C ASN A 257 10.55 26.84 -0.31
N GLY A 258 10.43 27.90 -1.13
CA GLY A 258 11.10 28.06 -2.43
C GLY A 258 12.64 28.03 -2.39
N CYS A 259 13.25 28.00 -1.20
CA CYS A 259 14.69 27.89 -0.99
C CYS A 259 15.16 26.46 -0.67
N THR A 260 14.24 25.51 -0.51
CA THR A 260 14.54 24.11 -0.15
C THR A 260 14.07 23.14 -1.23
N PRO A 261 14.72 21.97 -1.38
CA PRO A 261 14.20 20.89 -2.19
C PRO A 261 12.91 20.31 -1.60
N LEU A 262 12.08 19.71 -2.45
CA LEU A 262 10.85 19.03 -2.04
C LEU A 262 11.11 17.63 -1.47
N ILE A 263 12.06 16.90 -2.04
CA ILE A 263 12.28 15.48 -1.74
C ILE A 263 13.78 15.21 -1.60
N ALA A 264 14.13 14.30 -0.69
CA ALA A 264 15.51 13.98 -0.33
C ALA A 264 16.20 13.03 -1.32
N HIS A 265 15.42 12.20 -2.01
CA HIS A 265 15.91 11.12 -2.87
C HIS A 265 15.16 11.07 -4.20
N PRO A 266 15.76 10.51 -5.28
CA PRO A 266 15.08 10.37 -6.56
C PRO A 266 13.82 9.50 -6.46
N ILE A 267 12.72 9.97 -7.04
CA ILE A 267 11.41 9.31 -7.03
C ILE A 267 10.82 9.16 -8.43
N ASP A 268 9.96 8.16 -8.58
CA ASP A 268 9.21 7.91 -9.79
C ASP A 268 8.01 8.85 -9.90
N THR A 269 7.25 9.04 -8.81
CA THR A 269 6.06 9.89 -8.84
C THR A 269 5.88 10.68 -7.55
N PHE A 270 5.68 11.98 -7.69
CA PHE A 270 5.18 12.87 -6.64
C PHE A 270 3.75 13.25 -6.97
N ARG A 271 2.78 12.84 -6.15
CA ARG A 271 1.37 13.13 -6.37
C ARG A 271 0.83 14.10 -5.31
N ILE A 272 0.16 15.15 -5.76
CA ILE A 272 -0.60 16.08 -4.93
C ILE A 272 -2.07 15.92 -5.29
N SER A 273 -2.90 15.49 -4.35
CA SER A 273 -4.29 15.15 -4.60
C SER A 273 -5.22 15.92 -3.68
N SER A 274 -6.13 16.71 -4.22
CA SER A 274 -7.11 17.48 -3.44
C SER A 274 -6.47 18.36 -2.35
N CYS A 275 -5.31 18.94 -2.63
CA CYS A 275 -4.58 19.79 -1.68
C CYS A 275 -4.73 21.28 -2.00
N THR A 276 -4.53 22.12 -0.99
CA THR A 276 -4.25 23.54 -1.22
C THR A 276 -2.74 23.75 -1.31
N ILE A 277 -2.23 24.24 -2.43
CA ILE A 277 -0.83 24.67 -2.57
C ILE A 277 -0.75 26.15 -2.18
N ASP A 278 0.00 26.47 -1.12
CA ASP A 278 -0.01 27.82 -0.52
C ASP A 278 0.72 28.88 -1.35
N SER A 279 1.72 28.49 -2.12
CA SER A 279 2.46 29.36 -3.03
C SER A 279 2.93 28.56 -4.26
N VAL A 280 2.32 28.84 -5.41
CA VAL A 280 2.72 28.21 -6.68
C VAL A 280 4.16 28.59 -7.07
N ASP A 281 4.57 29.83 -6.83
CA ASP A 281 5.91 30.28 -7.18
C ASP A 281 6.98 29.56 -6.34
N ASP A 282 6.71 29.33 -5.06
CA ASP A 282 7.63 28.58 -4.19
C ASP A 282 7.65 27.09 -4.50
N LEU A 283 6.51 26.51 -4.93
CA LEU A 283 6.46 25.16 -5.48
C LEU A 283 7.38 25.02 -6.70
N ILE A 284 7.26 25.93 -7.67
CA ILE A 284 8.08 25.92 -8.90
C ILE A 284 9.57 26.05 -8.55
N LYS A 285 9.95 27.01 -7.68
CA LYS A 285 11.34 27.18 -7.24
C LYS A 285 11.88 25.92 -6.55
N SER A 286 11.09 25.32 -5.65
CA SER A 286 11.50 24.10 -4.94
C SER A 286 11.69 22.92 -5.89
N ILE A 287 10.83 22.77 -6.92
CA ILE A 287 11.00 21.76 -7.98
C ILE A 287 12.28 22.00 -8.76
N GLN A 288 12.56 23.25 -9.15
CA GLN A 288 13.82 23.59 -9.83
C GLN A 288 15.05 23.24 -8.98
N ILE A 289 15.01 23.52 -7.68
CA ILE A 289 16.09 23.15 -6.74
C ILE A 289 16.21 21.63 -6.65
N THR A 290 15.09 20.92 -6.53
CA THR A 290 15.04 19.44 -6.44
C THR A 290 15.66 18.78 -7.67
N ILE A 291 15.32 19.25 -8.87
CA ILE A 291 15.88 18.71 -10.12
C ILE A 291 17.39 19.01 -10.24
N LYS A 292 17.85 20.12 -9.67
CA LYS A 292 19.27 20.49 -9.61
C LYS A 292 20.04 19.72 -8.55
N GLN A 293 19.39 18.98 -7.64
CA GLN A 293 20.08 18.08 -6.73
C GLN A 293 20.81 17.03 -7.56
N GLN A 294 22.12 17.25 -7.75
CA GLN A 294 22.97 16.31 -8.45
C GLN A 294 22.93 14.99 -7.68
N THR A 295 22.79 13.88 -8.41
CA THR A 295 23.11 12.55 -7.91
C THR A 295 24.59 12.51 -7.51
N THR A 296 24.91 12.98 -6.32
CA THR A 296 26.23 12.89 -5.69
C THR A 296 26.61 11.45 -5.35
N ALA A 297 25.72 10.47 -5.61
CA ALA A 297 25.97 9.05 -5.50
C ALA A 297 26.89 8.45 -6.60
N ASP A 298 27.27 9.20 -7.64
CA ASP A 298 28.32 8.78 -8.61
C ASP A 298 29.74 9.25 -8.20
N GLY A 299 29.92 9.69 -6.94
CA GLY A 299 31.20 10.11 -6.39
C GLY A 299 32.09 8.94 -5.93
N LYS A 300 33.05 8.58 -6.79
CA LYS A 300 34.26 7.72 -6.61
C LYS A 300 34.26 6.38 -7.36
N LYS A 301 33.95 6.38 -8.66
CA LYS A 301 34.67 5.46 -9.56
C LYS A 301 36.12 5.94 -9.69
N ARG A 302 36.99 5.33 -8.86
CA ARG A 302 38.43 5.24 -9.08
C ARG A 302 38.67 5.06 -10.58
N VAL A 303 39.45 5.95 -11.19
CA VAL A 303 39.94 5.82 -12.56
C VAL A 303 40.79 4.54 -12.63
N LYS A 304 40.15 3.39 -12.84
CA LYS A 304 40.81 2.22 -13.41
C LYS A 304 40.65 2.36 -14.91
N ARG A 305 41.75 2.77 -15.55
CA ARG A 305 42.01 2.56 -16.97
C ARG A 305 41.72 1.08 -17.26
N SER A 306 40.57 0.80 -17.87
CA SER A 306 40.28 -0.51 -18.43
C SER A 306 39.77 -0.28 -19.85
N LYS A 307 40.65 -0.56 -20.81
CA LYS A 307 40.28 -0.77 -22.21
C LYS A 307 39.36 -1.99 -22.25
N THR A 308 38.08 -1.82 -22.61
CA THR A 308 37.40 -2.77 -23.52
C THR A 308 36.00 -2.30 -23.90
N VAL A 309 35.83 -2.15 -25.23
CA VAL A 309 34.66 -2.41 -26.08
C VAL A 309 33.37 -1.62 -25.82
N ALA A 310 33.24 -0.50 -26.53
CA ALA A 310 31.94 0.01 -26.95
C ALA A 310 31.33 -0.96 -27.97
N ALA A 311 30.05 -1.30 -27.81
CA ALA A 311 29.29 -2.02 -28.83
C ALA A 311 29.21 -1.17 -30.10
N VAL A 312 29.74 -1.70 -31.20
CA VAL A 312 29.67 -1.11 -32.54
C VAL A 312 28.59 -1.89 -33.29
N GLU A 313 27.47 -1.26 -33.60
CA GLU A 313 26.58 -1.76 -34.65
C GLU A 313 27.17 -1.33 -36.00
N LEU A 314 27.48 -2.33 -36.83
CA LEU A 314 27.97 -2.18 -38.19
C LEU A 314 26.78 -2.18 -39.15
N GLU A 315 26.33 -1.00 -39.59
CA GLU A 315 25.61 -0.89 -40.86
C GLU A 315 26.62 -0.74 -42.00
N LYS A 316 26.54 -1.65 -42.97
CA LYS A 316 27.32 -1.58 -44.21
C LYS A 316 26.59 -0.69 -45.21
N THR A 317 27.18 0.43 -45.61
CA THR A 317 27.09 0.97 -46.98
C THR A 317 28.16 2.05 -47.25
N ASP A 318 28.87 1.85 -48.37
CA ASP A 318 29.71 2.75 -49.21
C ASP A 318 30.82 3.69 -48.64
N PRO A 319 31.99 3.78 -49.32
CA PRO A 319 33.23 4.34 -48.77
C PRO A 319 33.45 5.84 -49.07
N SER A 320 32.44 6.69 -48.94
CA SER A 320 32.67 8.15 -49.08
C SER A 320 31.71 8.99 -48.24
N LYS A 321 31.91 9.03 -46.91
CA LYS A 321 31.45 10.14 -46.05
C LYS A 321 32.11 10.08 -44.67
N LYS A 322 32.54 11.24 -44.17
CA LYS A 322 33.17 11.44 -42.85
C LYS A 322 32.32 10.80 -41.74
N ILE A 323 32.97 9.98 -40.90
CA ILE A 323 32.39 9.40 -39.69
C ILE A 323 32.12 10.54 -38.69
N VAL A 324 30.86 10.94 -38.55
CA VAL A 324 30.42 11.83 -37.47
C VAL A 324 30.14 10.98 -36.24
N ARG A 325 31.03 11.06 -35.24
CA ARG A 325 30.82 10.45 -33.92
C ARG A 325 29.62 11.11 -33.23
N ARG A 326 28.45 10.47 -33.26
CA ARG A 326 27.29 10.91 -32.49
C ARG A 326 27.43 10.40 -31.05
N VAL A 327 27.82 11.29 -30.14
CA VAL A 327 27.84 11.00 -28.69
C VAL A 327 26.39 10.88 -28.22
N VAL A 328 25.93 9.65 -27.99
CA VAL A 328 24.66 9.42 -27.29
C VAL A 328 24.88 9.77 -25.82
N LYS A 329 24.55 11.02 -25.44
CA LYS A 329 24.48 11.41 -24.02
C LYS A 329 23.43 10.51 -23.37
N LYS A 330 23.84 9.59 -22.47
CA LYS A 330 22.92 8.90 -21.56
C LYS A 330 22.11 9.99 -20.85
N ARG A 331 20.80 10.07 -21.13
CA ARG A 331 19.88 10.97 -20.42
C ARG A 331 20.04 10.70 -18.92
N LYS A 332 20.38 11.72 -18.14
CA LYS A 332 20.41 11.63 -16.68
C LYS A 332 18.99 11.28 -16.23
N LYS A 333 18.85 10.32 -15.33
CA LYS A 333 17.53 10.02 -14.75
C LYS A 333 17.08 11.26 -13.97
N PRO A 334 15.85 11.77 -14.21
CA PRO A 334 15.37 12.95 -13.49
C PRO A 334 15.15 12.60 -12.01
N PHE A 335 15.32 13.59 -11.14
CA PHE A 335 15.16 13.41 -9.69
C PHE A 335 13.69 13.16 -9.32
N ILE A 336 12.76 13.76 -10.05
CA ILE A 336 11.34 13.42 -10.04
C ILE A 336 10.97 13.08 -11.48
N LYS A 337 10.53 11.84 -11.76
CA LYS A 337 10.13 11.47 -13.12
C LYS A 337 8.76 12.08 -13.49
N LYS A 338 7.78 11.95 -12.60
CA LYS A 338 6.41 12.42 -12.81
C LYS A 338 5.91 13.24 -11.61
N LEU A 339 5.34 14.41 -11.88
CA LEU A 339 4.55 15.20 -10.94
C LEU A 339 3.08 15.10 -11.36
N GLU A 340 2.25 14.56 -10.48
CA GLU A 340 0.80 14.44 -10.68
C GLU A 340 0.07 15.43 -9.77
N ILE A 341 -0.84 16.21 -10.35
CA ILE A 341 -1.77 17.06 -9.60
C ILE A 341 -3.18 16.63 -9.97
N ALA A 342 -3.95 16.17 -8.99
CA ALA A 342 -5.25 15.55 -9.21
C ALA A 342 -6.27 15.96 -8.14
N GLY A 343 -7.55 15.68 -8.37
CA GLY A 343 -8.61 16.01 -7.42
C GLY A 343 -8.93 17.50 -7.38
N GLN A 344 -9.50 17.95 -6.26
CA GLN A 344 -9.93 19.33 -6.05
C GLN A 344 -8.81 20.16 -5.43
N CYS A 345 -7.87 20.61 -6.26
CA CYS A 345 -6.70 21.37 -5.81
C CYS A 345 -6.93 22.88 -5.86
N THR A 346 -6.54 23.59 -4.80
CA THR A 346 -6.50 25.06 -4.78
C THR A 346 -5.06 25.55 -4.99
N LEU A 347 -4.84 26.34 -6.05
CA LEU A 347 -3.52 26.83 -6.43
C LEU A 347 -3.37 28.31 -6.06
N ARG A 348 -2.80 28.60 -4.88
CA ARG A 348 -2.62 29.99 -4.44
C ARG A 348 -1.57 30.73 -5.27
N GLY A 349 -1.90 31.95 -5.68
CA GLY A 349 -1.18 32.73 -6.68
C GLY A 349 -1.72 32.55 -8.10
N LEU A 350 -2.59 31.57 -8.35
CA LEU A 350 -3.26 31.35 -9.64
C LEU A 350 -4.79 31.29 -9.52
N GLN A 351 -5.38 31.62 -8.35
CA GLN A 351 -6.84 31.50 -8.14
C GLN A 351 -7.65 32.36 -9.11
N PHE A 352 -7.10 33.50 -9.53
CA PHE A 352 -7.75 34.41 -10.50
C PHE A 352 -7.99 33.76 -11.87
N LEU A 353 -7.31 32.65 -12.19
CA LEU A 353 -7.49 31.87 -13.42
C LEU A 353 -8.59 30.81 -13.33
N GLN A 354 -9.18 30.61 -12.15
CA GLN A 354 -10.28 29.65 -11.91
C GLN A 354 -9.95 28.26 -12.50
N ASN A 355 -10.76 27.80 -13.46
CA ASN A 355 -10.61 26.49 -14.11
C ASN A 355 -9.40 26.38 -15.06
N LYS A 356 -8.61 27.44 -15.24
CA LYS A 356 -7.35 27.43 -16.03
C LYS A 356 -6.10 27.48 -15.17
N ALA A 357 -6.22 27.48 -13.85
CA ALA A 357 -5.07 27.57 -12.95
C ALA A 357 -4.07 26.41 -13.16
N HIS A 358 -4.56 25.19 -13.38
CA HIS A 358 -3.70 24.02 -13.63
C HIS A 358 -2.94 24.09 -14.96
N VAL A 359 -3.54 24.66 -16.00
CA VAL A 359 -2.91 24.85 -17.32
C VAL A 359 -1.74 25.82 -17.22
N GLU A 360 -1.92 26.93 -16.50
CA GLU A 360 -0.84 27.89 -16.29
C GLU A 360 0.27 27.32 -15.40
N LEU A 361 -0.09 26.57 -14.35
CA LEU A 361 0.89 25.86 -13.53
C LEU A 361 1.72 24.88 -14.37
N GLU A 362 1.08 24.06 -15.20
CA GLU A 362 1.74 23.12 -16.09
C GLU A 362 2.68 23.82 -17.07
N LYS A 363 2.25 24.92 -17.68
CA LYS A 363 3.09 25.73 -18.57
C LYS A 363 4.33 26.26 -17.85
N ARG A 364 4.17 26.80 -16.64
CA ARG A 364 5.29 27.29 -15.82
C ARG A 364 6.26 26.18 -15.44
N LEU A 365 5.74 25.02 -15.05
CA LEU A 365 6.55 23.85 -14.70
C LEU A 365 7.32 23.29 -15.90
N ARG A 366 6.67 23.13 -17.06
CA ARG A 366 7.35 22.68 -18.29
C ARG A 366 8.45 23.64 -18.74
N THR A 367 8.30 24.94 -18.46
CA THR A 367 9.33 25.95 -18.73
C THR A 367 10.48 25.85 -17.72
N ALA A 368 10.15 25.72 -16.44
CA ALA A 368 11.10 25.65 -15.33
C ALA A 368 11.88 24.32 -15.26
N ALA A 369 11.25 23.23 -15.70
CA ALA A 369 11.68 21.85 -15.56
C ALA A 369 11.29 21.02 -16.81
N PRO A 370 11.96 21.19 -17.96
CA PRO A 370 11.54 20.57 -19.22
C PRO A 370 11.56 19.04 -19.25
N ASP A 371 12.38 18.42 -18.40
CA ASP A 371 12.53 16.96 -18.31
C ASP A 371 11.54 16.32 -17.32
N LEU A 372 10.74 17.11 -16.60
CA LEU A 372 9.72 16.63 -15.67
C LEU A 372 8.41 16.33 -16.43
N VAL A 373 7.89 15.12 -16.28
CA VAL A 373 6.53 14.82 -16.76
C VAL A 373 5.55 15.43 -15.77
N VAL A 374 4.73 16.37 -16.23
CA VAL A 374 3.65 16.98 -15.45
C VAL A 374 2.33 16.42 -15.95
N ASP A 375 1.49 15.97 -15.04
CA ASP A 375 0.16 15.43 -15.32
C ASP A 375 -0.86 16.12 -14.42
N CYS A 376 -1.80 16.80 -15.07
CA CYS A 376 -2.90 17.54 -14.45
C CYS A 376 -4.27 17.09 -15.02
N GLU A 377 -4.35 15.92 -15.67
CA GLU A 377 -5.57 15.48 -16.38
C GLU A 377 -6.76 15.24 -15.43
N ASP A 378 -6.47 14.80 -14.21
CA ASP A 378 -7.47 14.44 -13.19
C ASP A 378 -7.81 15.60 -12.22
N ILE A 379 -7.67 16.87 -12.63
CA ILE A 379 -8.07 18.01 -11.80
C ILE A 379 -9.57 18.30 -11.95
N TYR A 380 -10.23 18.54 -10.81
CA TYR A 380 -11.63 18.92 -10.74
C TYR A 380 -11.79 20.27 -10.06
N TYR A 381 -12.67 21.11 -10.59
CA TYR A 381 -13.08 22.37 -9.96
C TYR A 381 -14.56 22.27 -9.60
N CYS A 382 -14.89 22.50 -8.33
CA CYS A 382 -16.28 22.72 -7.93
C CYS A 382 -16.70 24.12 -8.36
N TRP A 383 -17.88 24.22 -8.97
CA TRP A 383 -18.53 25.48 -9.35
C TRP A 383 -19.32 26.06 -8.19
#